data_AF-A0A653CFM5-F1
#
_entry.id   AF-A0A653CFM5-F1
#
_cell.length_a   1.000
_cell.length_b   1.000
_cell.length_c   1.000
_cell.angle_alpha   90.00
_cell.angle_beta   90.00
_cell.angle_gamma   90.00
#
_symmetry.space_group_name_H-M   'P 1'
#
loop_
_entity.id
_entity.type
_entity.pdbx_description
1 polymer ?
#
loop_
_entity_poly.entity_id
_entity_poly.type
_entity_poly.pdbx_seq_one_letter_code
_entity_poly.pdbx_strand_id
1 'polypeptide(L)' 'MFKKHRQKQNGEAAVDNHNNSSLAPPPVSPITKNSLQFHCQLAHGSPTVFVSNFTSVRELYQKIAEAFDMSPSEV' A
#
# COMPACT_ATOMS: atom_id res chain seq x y z
N MET A 1 2.87 32.04 10.50
CA MET A 1 3.12 31.50 11.86
C MET A 1 1.83 30.88 12.41
N PHE A 2 1.57 29.58 12.25
CA PHE A 2 0.51 28.90 13.02
C PHE A 2 0.93 27.46 13.30
N LYS A 3 0.99 27.12 14.59
CA LYS A 3 1.66 25.98 15.19
C LYS A 3 0.82 24.71 15.07
N LYS A 4 1.43 23.62 14.63
CA LYS A 4 0.90 22.25 14.69
C LYS A 4 0.75 21.85 16.16
N HIS A 5 -0.49 21.79 16.65
CA HIS A 5 -0.81 21.31 17.99
C HIS A 5 -1.11 19.81 17.95
N ARG A 6 -0.14 19.02 18.40
CA ARG A 6 -0.30 17.60 18.73
C ARG A 6 -0.94 17.54 20.13
N GLN A 7 -2.23 17.21 20.19
CA GLN A 7 -2.86 16.86 21.47
C GLN A 7 -2.55 15.40 21.79
N LYS A 8 -1.78 15.24 22.87
CA LYS A 8 -1.58 14.02 23.63
C LYS A 8 -2.72 13.97 24.66
N GLN A 9 -3.57 12.95 24.59
CA GLN A 9 -4.37 12.54 25.74
C GLN A 9 -4.11 11.06 26.00
N ASN A 10 -3.60 10.84 27.20
CA ASN A 10 -3.32 9.58 27.86
C ASN A 10 -4.19 9.64 29.13
N GLY A 11 -4.93 8.57 29.43
CA GLY A 11 -5.80 8.43 30.61
C GLY A 11 -6.48 7.06 30.52
N GLU A 12 -5.83 5.99 31.01
CA GLU A 12 -5.98 5.44 32.37
C GLU A 12 -7.30 4.67 32.58
N ALA A 13 -7.21 3.33 32.56
CA ALA A 13 -8.04 2.47 33.40
C ALA A 13 -7.29 1.14 33.61
N ALA A 14 -6.94 0.90 34.86
CA ALA A 14 -6.29 -0.31 35.36
C ALA A 14 -7.21 -1.53 35.21
N VAL A 15 -6.64 -2.67 34.79
CA VAL A 15 -7.11 -4.00 35.18
C VAL A 15 -5.91 -4.91 35.41
N ASP A 16 -5.68 -5.18 36.69
CA ASP A 16 -4.80 -6.20 37.23
C ASP A 16 -5.52 -7.56 37.11
N ASN A 17 -4.96 -8.56 36.41
CA ASN A 17 -4.80 -9.90 36.98
C ASN A 17 -4.17 -10.95 36.03
N HIS A 18 -3.44 -11.85 36.68
CA HIS A 18 -2.70 -13.01 36.22
C HIS A 18 -3.47 -14.00 35.33
N ASN A 19 -2.88 -14.43 34.21
CA ASN A 19 -2.80 -15.85 33.86
C ASN A 19 -1.70 -16.11 32.82
N ASN A 20 -0.65 -16.82 33.25
CA ASN A 20 0.29 -17.51 32.37
C ASN A 20 -0.46 -18.63 31.63
N SER A 21 -0.97 -18.32 30.44
CA SER A 21 -1.49 -19.31 29.51
C SER A 21 -0.64 -19.27 28.26
N SER A 22 0.06 -20.38 28.01
CA SER A 22 0.74 -20.72 26.77
C SER A 22 -0.18 -20.46 25.57
N LEU A 23 -0.04 -19.32 24.91
CA LEU A 23 -0.56 -19.11 23.57
C LEU A 23 0.50 -19.58 22.58
N ALA A 24 0.19 -20.68 21.89
CA ALA A 24 0.87 -21.05 20.67
C ALA A 24 1.04 -19.81 19.77
N PRO A 25 2.15 -19.68 19.02
CA PRO A 25 2.32 -18.56 18.11
C PRO A 25 1.10 -18.48 17.20
N PRO A 26 0.54 -17.28 16.95
CA PRO A 26 -0.56 -17.12 16.02
C PRO A 26 -0.13 -17.74 14.67
N PRO A 27 -1.05 -18.40 13.93
CA PRO A 27 -0.74 -18.88 12.60
C PRO A 27 -0.18 -17.69 11.83
N VAL A 28 1.09 -17.78 11.44
CA VAL A 28 1.73 -16.80 10.58
C VAL A 28 0.92 -16.77 9.30
N SER A 29 0.05 -15.77 9.17
CA SER A 29 -0.64 -15.48 7.92
C SER A 29 0.45 -15.45 6.85
N PRO A 30 0.38 -16.29 5.80
CA PRO A 30 1.39 -16.29 4.76
C PRO A 30 1.51 -14.86 4.26
N ILE A 31 2.74 -14.33 4.34
CA ILE A 31 3.14 -12.97 4.00
C ILE A 31 2.20 -12.45 2.92
N THR A 32 1.37 -11.47 3.28
CA THR A 32 0.52 -10.77 2.31
C THR A 32 1.42 -10.35 1.17
N LYS A 33 1.18 -10.88 -0.03
CA LYS A 33 1.92 -10.50 -1.24
C LYS A 33 1.93 -8.98 -1.25
N ASN A 34 3.08 -8.37 -1.01
CA ASN A 34 3.20 -6.93 -0.83
C ASN A 34 3.04 -6.28 -2.21
N SER A 35 1.80 -6.23 -2.69
CA SER A 35 1.44 -5.76 -4.01
C SER A 35 1.51 -4.24 -3.98
N LEU A 36 2.46 -3.69 -4.73
CA LEU A 36 2.55 -2.26 -4.95
C LEU A 36 1.62 -1.89 -6.10
N GLN A 37 0.65 -1.03 -5.80
CA GLN A 37 -0.24 -0.43 -6.78
C GLN A 37 0.14 1.03 -6.96
N PHE A 38 0.24 1.46 -8.22
CA PHE A 38 0.59 2.82 -8.59
C PHE A 38 -0.52 3.43 -9.44
N HIS A 39 -0.74 4.73 -9.25
CA HIS A 39 -1.63 5.53 -10.10
C HIS A 39 -0.80 6.20 -11.19
N CYS A 40 -1.28 6.17 -12.44
CA CYS A 40 -0.62 6.85 -13.54
C CYS A 40 -1.64 7.50 -14.51
N GLN A 41 -1.16 8.53 -15.21
CA GLN A 41 -1.87 9.29 -16.24
C GLN A 41 -0.90 9.59 -17.39
N LEU A 42 -1.43 9.77 -18.59
CA LEU A 42 -0.65 10.21 -19.74
C LEU A 42 -0.31 11.71 -19.61
N ALA A 43 0.85 12.10 -20.12
CA ALA A 43 1.37 13.46 -20.00
C ALA A 43 0.48 14.52 -20.67
N HIS A 44 -0.29 14.14 -21.70
CA HIS A 44 -1.25 15.02 -22.38
C HIS A 44 -2.60 15.14 -21.65
N GLY A 45 -2.75 14.48 -20.50
CA GLY A 45 -3.98 14.41 -19.73
C GLY A 45 -4.84 13.21 -20.13
N SER A 46 -5.08 12.31 -19.18
CA SER A 46 -5.96 11.15 -19.32
C SER A 46 -6.66 10.84 -18.00
N PRO A 47 -7.71 10.01 -17.99
CA PRO A 47 -8.17 9.36 -16.77
C PRO A 47 -7.02 8.62 -16.07
N THR A 48 -7.06 8.56 -14.74
CA THR A 48 -6.09 7.81 -13.94
C THR A 48 -6.33 6.31 -14.09
N VAL A 49 -5.26 5.55 -14.35
CA VAL A 49 -5.28 4.09 -14.31
C VAL A 49 -4.37 3.55 -13.22
N PHE A 50 -4.58 2.29 -12.85
CA PHE A 50 -3.84 1.60 -11.81
C PHE A 50 -2.94 0.55 -12.45
N VAL A 51 -1.67 0.53 -12.07
CA VAL A 51 -0.71 -0.48 -12.51
C VAL A 51 -0.09 -1.17 -11.30
N SER A 52 0.09 -2.48 -11.39
CA SER A 52 0.67 -3.32 -10.34
C SER A 52 1.32 -4.57 -10.97
N ASN A 53 1.97 -5.39 -10.14
CA ASN A 53 2.58 -6.66 -10.54
C ASN A 53 3.66 -6.54 -11.64
N PHE A 54 4.56 -5.57 -11.50
CA PHE A 54 5.76 -5.44 -12.33
C PHE A 54 7.03 -5.46 -11.46
N THR A 55 8.12 -5.96 -12.03
CA THR A 55 9.43 -6.08 -11.37
C THR A 55 10.54 -5.32 -12.10
N SER A 56 10.23 -4.82 -13.30
CA SER A 56 11.14 -4.08 -14.17
C SER A 56 10.43 -2.91 -14.83
N VAL A 57 11.21 -1.92 -15.25
CA VAL A 57 10.74 -0.77 -16.04
C VAL A 57 10.08 -1.23 -17.34
N ARG A 58 10.60 -2.28 -17.98
CA ARG A 58 9.99 -2.83 -19.21
C ARG A 58 8.57 -3.38 -18.94
N GLU A 59 8.40 -4.11 -17.84
CA GLU A 59 7.09 -4.65 -17.44
C GLU A 59 6.12 -3.52 -17.02
N LEU A 60 6.64 -2.47 -16.38
CA LEU A 60 5.86 -1.27 -16.07
C LEU A 60 5.28 -0.66 -17.35
N TYR A 61 6.10 -0.42 -18.38
CA TYR A 61 5.62 0.13 -19.65
C TYR A 61 4.58 -0.79 -20.32
N GLN A 62 4.77 -2.11 -20.26
CA GLN A 62 3.77 -3.06 -20.74
C GLN A 62 2.45 -2.96 -19.96
N LYS A 63 2.50 -2.80 -18.63
CA LYS A 63 1.30 -2.63 -17.78
C LYS A 63 0.57 -1.31 -18.05
N ILE A 64 1.31 -0.23 -18.32
CA ILE A 64 0.72 1.07 -18.71
C ILE A 64 0.06 0.97 -20.09
N ALA A 65 0.75 0.38 -21.07
CA ALA A 65 0.23 0.17 -22.41
C ALA A 65 -1.07 -0.67 -22.41
N GLU A 66 -1.09 -1.76 -21.64
CA GLU A 66 -2.28 -2.60 -21.45
C GLU A 66 -3.44 -1.82 -20.82
N ALA A 67 -3.17 -0.95 -19.84
CA ALA A 67 -4.20 -0.16 -19.16
C ALA A 67 -4.80 0.96 -20.04
N PHE A 68 -4.06 1.44 -21.04
CA PHE A 68 -4.50 2.48 -21.98
C PHE A 68 -4.83 1.94 -23.38
N ASP A 69 -4.80 0.62 -23.58
CA ASP A 69 -5.06 -0.05 -24.85
C ASP A 69 -4.18 0.48 -26.01
N MET A 70 -2.89 0.69 -25.72
CA MET A 70 -1.91 1.24 -26.67
C MET A 70 -0.68 0.35 -26.83
N SER A 71 0.17 0.64 -27.83
CA SER A 71 1.41 -0.13 -27.99
C SER A 71 2.44 0.22 -26.91
N PRO A 72 3.20 -0.75 -26.37
CA PRO A 72 4.30 -0.45 -25.44
C PRO A 72 5.38 0.46 -26.02
N SER A 73 5.45 0.59 -27.34
CA SER A 73 6.39 1.50 -28.03
C SER A 73 5.91 2.95 -28.05
N GLU A 74 4.65 3.21 -27.65
CA GLU A 74 4.02 4.53 -27.62
C GLU A 74 3.96 5.13 -26.20
N VAL A 75 4.43 4.39 -25.18
CA VAL A 75 4.52 4.84 -23.79
C VAL A 75 5.82 5.61 -23.57
#